data_AF-A0A967GNY8-F1
#
_entry.id   AF-A0A967GNY8-F1
#
_cell.length_a   1.000
_cell.length_b   1.000
_cell.length_c   1.000
_cell.angle_alpha   90.00
_cell.angle_beta   90.00
_cell.angle_gamma   90.00
#
_symmetry.space_group_name_H-M   'P 1'
#
loop_
_entity.id
_entity.type
_entity.pdbx_description
1 polymer ?
#
loop_
_entity_poly.entity_id
_entity_poly.type
_entity_poly.pdbx_seq_one_letter_code
_entity_poly.pdbx_strand_id
1 'polypeptide(L)'
;MEDDLTEIARELGLHERKRHIFLCCDQTKPKCCRRDLGLQAWEFLKGRIAGLGACEPRLLRSKANCLRVCERGPIAVVYPD
;
A
#
# COMPACT_ATOMS: atom_id res chain seq x y z
N MET A 1 -20.89 17.52 8.60
CA MET A 1 -19.54 16.95 8.82
C MET A 1 -19.46 15.49 8.36
N GLU A 2 -20.51 14.69 8.53
CA GLU A 2 -20.54 13.30 8.05
C GLU A 2 -20.65 13.19 6.51
N ASP A 3 -21.33 14.16 5.88
CA ASP A 3 -21.45 14.26 4.42
C ASP A 3 -20.09 14.51 3.72
N ASP A 4 -19.18 15.25 4.37
CA ASP A 4 -17.89 15.67 3.81
C ASP A 4 -16.92 14.48 3.66
N LEU A 5 -16.81 13.64 4.68
CA LEU A 5 -15.94 12.45 4.65
C LEU A 5 -16.40 11.42 3.61
N THR A 6 -17.72 11.29 3.43
CA THR A 6 -18.31 10.37 2.47
C THR A 6 -18.02 10.80 1.03
N GLU A 7 -18.08 12.10 0.75
CA GLU A 7 -17.76 12.65 -0.56
C GLU A 7 -16.28 12.45 -0.90
N ILE A 8 -15.37 12.78 0.03
CA ILE A 8 -13.93 12.56 -0.13
C ILE A 8 -13.62 11.08 -0.37
N ALA A 9 -14.22 10.17 0.38
CA ALA A 9 -13.99 8.74 0.22
C ALA A 9 -14.45 8.20 -1.15
N ARG A 10 -15.52 8.80 -1.71
CA ARG A 10 -16.02 8.49 -3.04
C ARG A 10 -15.10 9.02 -4.13
N GLU A 11 -14.61 10.26 -4.02
CA GLU A 11 -13.65 10.85 -4.97
C GLU A 11 -12.33 10.07 -5.02
N LEU A 12 -11.87 9.60 -3.86
CA LEU A 12 -10.69 8.73 -3.74
C LEU A 12 -10.96 7.28 -4.19
N GLY A 13 -12.22 6.93 -4.50
CA GLY A 13 -12.60 5.61 -4.98
C GLY A 13 -12.45 4.48 -3.95
N LEU A 14 -12.51 4.79 -2.65
CA LEU A 14 -12.28 3.84 -1.54
C LEU A 14 -13.39 2.79 -1.40
N HIS A 15 -14.60 3.09 -1.87
CA HIS A 15 -15.77 2.20 -1.77
C HIS A 15 -15.85 1.15 -2.88
N GLU A 16 -15.13 1.34 -3.97
CA GLU A 16 -15.10 0.38 -5.07
C GLU A 16 -14.21 -0.81 -4.68
N ARG A 17 -14.68 -2.04 -4.90
CA ARG A 17 -13.94 -3.28 -4.58
C ARG A 17 -12.66 -3.36 -5.39
N LYS A 18 -11.55 -3.05 -4.74
CA LYS A 18 -10.25 -2.81 -5.35
C LYS A 18 -9.19 -3.47 -4.49
N ARG A 19 -8.27 -4.18 -5.13
CA ARG A 19 -7.19 -4.86 -4.41
C ARG A 19 -6.42 -3.82 -3.57
N HIS A 20 -6.00 -4.21 -2.36
CA HIS A 20 -5.21 -3.34 -1.49
C HIS A 20 -3.86 -3.98 -1.22
N ILE A 21 -2.80 -3.33 -1.69
CA ILE A 21 -1.43 -3.71 -1.38
C ILE A 21 -1.01 -3.10 -0.05
N PHE A 22 -0.79 -3.94 0.94
CA PHE A 22 -0.10 -3.59 2.19
C PHE A 22 1.37 -3.93 2.05
N LEU A 23 2.24 -2.92 2.03
CA LEU A 23 3.69 -3.12 1.94
C LEU A 23 4.34 -2.94 3.32
N CYS A 24 5.00 -3.99 3.81
CA CYS A 24 5.85 -3.94 4.99
C CYS A 24 7.05 -3.02 4.71
N CYS A 25 6.98 -1.79 5.19
CA CYS A 25 8.00 -0.76 5.01
C CYS A 25 7.95 0.26 6.16
N ASP A 26 9.01 1.04 6.31
CA ASP A 26 9.11 2.03 7.41
C ASP A 26 8.88 1.42 8.80
N GLN A 27 9.36 0.19 9.01
CA GLN A 27 9.11 -0.57 10.22
C GLN A 27 9.85 0.07 11.41
N THR A 28 9.16 0.13 12.56
CA THR A 28 9.77 0.53 13.83
C THR A 28 10.93 -0.40 14.22
N LYS A 29 10.78 -1.70 13.89
CA LYS A 29 11.80 -2.74 14.09
C LYS A 29 12.00 -3.50 12.77
N PRO A 30 13.06 -3.20 12.00
CA PRO A 30 13.26 -3.77 10.67
C PRO A 30 13.76 -5.22 10.76
N LYS A 31 12.83 -6.18 10.85
CA LYS A 31 13.15 -7.63 10.91
C LYS A 31 13.27 -8.29 9.53
N CYS A 32 12.47 -7.86 8.56
CA CYS A 32 12.35 -8.52 7.25
C CYS A 32 13.32 -7.99 6.19
N CYS A 33 13.67 -6.70 6.25
CA CYS A 33 14.64 -6.04 5.39
C CYS A 33 15.13 -4.76 6.10
N ARG A 34 16.22 -4.15 5.59
CA ARG A 34 16.65 -2.82 6.06
C ARG A 34 15.55 -1.78 5.80
N ARG A 35 15.48 -0.75 6.65
CA ARG A 35 14.46 0.31 6.57
C ARG A 35 14.52 1.09 5.25
N ASP A 36 15.73 1.40 4.77
CA ASP A 36 15.97 2.11 3.52
C ASP A 36 15.50 1.31 2.30
N LEU A 37 15.74 -0.01 2.29
CA LEU A 37 15.23 -0.91 1.24
C LEU A 37 13.68 -0.93 1.22
N GLY A 38 13.04 -0.95 2.39
CA GLY A 38 11.58 -0.86 2.49
C GLY A 38 11.03 0.45 1.92
N LEU A 39 11.72 1.57 2.16
CA LEU A 39 11.34 2.88 1.61
C LEU A 39 11.58 2.94 0.09
N GLN A 40 12.68 2.38 -0.42
CA GLN A 40 12.92 2.27 -1.87
C GLN A 40 11.84 1.44 -2.56
N ALA A 41 11.42 0.32 -1.96
CA ALA A 41 10.34 -0.51 -2.48
C ALA A 41 9.00 0.25 -2.51
N TRP A 42 8.74 1.09 -1.52
CA TRP A 42 7.54 1.95 -1.51
C TRP A 42 7.54 2.98 -2.64
N GLU A 43 8.66 3.68 -2.87
CA GLU A 43 8.78 4.64 -3.96
C GLU A 43 8.63 3.96 -5.33
N PHE A 44 9.26 2.80 -5.50
CA PHE A 44 9.09 1.99 -6.70
C PHE A 44 7.62 1.60 -6.91
N LEU A 45 6.93 1.11 -5.87
CA LEU A 45 5.52 0.73 -5.95
C LEU A 45 4.64 1.90 -6.41
N LYS A 46 4.83 3.10 -5.84
CA LYS A 46 4.11 4.30 -6.28
C LYS A 46 4.33 4.60 -7.76
N GLY A 47 5.60 4.61 -8.19
CA GLY A 47 5.96 4.88 -9.59
C GLY A 47 5.42 3.84 -10.57
N ARG A 48 5.45 2.56 -10.19
CA ARG A 48 4.88 1.48 -11.02
C ARG A 48 3.37 1.60 -11.16
N ILE A 49 2.65 1.92 -10.09
CA ILE A 49 1.19 2.09 -10.15
C ILE A 49 0.83 3.28 -11.04
N ALA A 50 1.51 4.41 -10.89
CA ALA A 50 1.29 5.59 -11.73
C ALA A 50 1.59 5.32 -13.21
N GLY A 51 2.70 4.61 -13.51
CA GLY A 51 3.12 4.29 -14.87
C GLY A 51 2.23 3.27 -15.60
N LEU A 52 1.36 2.55 -14.91
CA LEU A 52 0.44 1.57 -15.53
C LEU A 52 -0.80 2.22 -16.16
N GLY A 53 -1.00 3.54 -16.00
CA GLY A 53 -1.89 4.37 -16.83
C GLY A 53 -3.40 4.06 -16.84
N ALA A 54 -3.86 2.93 -16.30
CA ALA A 54 -5.24 2.45 -16.43
C ALA A 54 -5.87 1.87 -15.13
N CYS A 55 -5.17 2.04 -13.99
CA CYS A 55 -5.58 1.50 -12.68
C CYS A 55 -5.91 2.58 -11.64
N GLU A 56 -6.12 3.82 -12.04
CA GLU A 56 -6.70 4.85 -11.17
C GLU A 56 -8.23 4.81 -11.39
N PRO A 57 -9.04 4.26 -10.46
CA PRO A 57 -8.80 4.22 -9.03
C PRO A 57 -8.71 2.79 -8.47
N ARG A 58 -8.31 1.76 -9.24
CA ARG A 58 -8.47 0.30 -8.98
C ARG A 58 -7.54 -0.39 -7.99
N LEU A 59 -6.47 0.25 -7.49
CA LEU A 59 -5.48 -0.40 -6.62
C LEU A 59 -5.08 0.52 -5.46
N LEU A 60 -5.52 0.16 -4.26
CA LEU A 60 -5.17 0.86 -3.03
C LEU A 60 -3.79 0.41 -2.56
N ARG A 61 -3.07 1.31 -1.89
CA ARG A 61 -1.75 1.05 -1.32
C ARG A 61 -1.60 1.69 0.04
N SER A 62 -1.08 0.94 1.00
CA SER A 62 -0.72 1.46 2.33
C SER A 62 0.64 0.95 2.76
N LYS A 63 1.39 1.83 3.44
CA LYS A 63 2.52 1.40 4.26
C LYS A 63 1.99 0.62 5.45
N ALA A 64 2.47 -0.60 5.62
CA ALA A 64 2.25 -1.40 6.79
C ALA A 64 3.57 -1.54 7.55
N ASN A 65 3.48 -1.68 8.87
CA ASN A 65 4.61 -2.12 9.68
C ASN A 65 4.83 -3.63 9.46
N CYS A 66 5.23 -4.38 10.49
CA CYS A 66 5.48 -5.82 10.36
C CYS A 66 4.22 -6.65 10.00
N LEU A 67 4.30 -7.44 8.92
CA LEU A 67 3.29 -8.43 8.52
C LEU A 67 3.52 -9.84 9.11
N ARG A 68 4.51 -9.99 10.00
CA ARG A 68 4.86 -11.22 10.75
C ARG A 68 5.44 -12.40 9.93
N VAL A 69 5.79 -12.19 8.66
CA VAL A 69 6.47 -13.21 7.81
C VAL A 69 7.88 -12.73 7.43
N CYS A 70 8.80 -12.69 8.38
CA CYS A 70 10.06 -11.93 8.26
C CYS A 70 11.23 -12.67 7.57
N GLU A 71 10.96 -13.54 6.60
CA GLU A 71 12.00 -14.38 5.99
C GLU A 71 12.61 -13.77 4.72
N ARG A 72 11.83 -13.01 3.93
CA ARG A 72 12.26 -12.50 2.61
C ARG A 72 11.66 -11.11 2.31
N GLY A 73 11.98 -10.13 3.16
CA GLY A 73 11.43 -8.78 3.01
C GLY A 73 12.04 -7.98 1.83
N PRO A 74 11.40 -6.88 1.42
CA PRO A 74 10.13 -6.35 1.93
C PRO A 74 8.93 -7.22 1.53
N ILE A 75 7.99 -7.42 2.45
CA ILE A 75 6.81 -8.26 2.26
C ILE A 75 5.62 -7.42 1.82
N ALA A 76 4.85 -7.88 0.84
CA ALA A 76 3.58 -7.29 0.46
C ALA A 76 2.44 -8.32 0.58
N VAL A 77 1.27 -7.85 1.02
CA VAL A 77 0.01 -8.62 1.02
C VAL A 77 -0.99 -7.90 0.12
N VAL A 78 -1.74 -8.64 -0.69
CA VAL A 78 -2.73 -8.10 -1.62
C VAL A 78 -4.13 -8.53 -1.19
N TYR A 79 -4.75 -7.77 -0.30
CA TYR A 79 -6.08 -8.11 0.20
C TYR A 79 -7.16 -7.93 -0.89
N PRO A 80 -8.19 -8.79 -0.98
CA PRO A 80 -8.52 -9.90 -0.06
C PRO A 80 -7.82 -11.25 -0.32
N ASP A 81 -6.89 -11.33 -1.28
CA ASP A 81 -6.20 -12.58 -1.64
C ASP A 81 -5.02 -12.93 -0.72
#